data_AF-A0A084TBI2-F1
#
_entry.id   AF-A0A084TBI2-F1
#
_cell.length_a   1.000
_cell.length_b   1.000
_cell.length_c   1.000
_cell.angle_alpha   90.00
_cell.angle_beta   90.00
_cell.angle_gamma   90.00
#
_symmetry.space_group_name_H-M   'P 1'
#
loop_
_entity.id
_entity.type
_entity.pdbx_description
1 polymer ?
#
loop_
_entity_poly.entity_id
_entity_poly.type
_entity_poly.pdbx_seq_one_letter_code
_entity_poly.pdbx_strand_id
1 'polypeptide(L)'
;MVLRNVLGRGAKKFGVYVAPKIIENYETAILMQGPYNPNGTTRIDSILATNHYRYGQVGFGVNGCIKMIYIGMRTYGEAEIGSVFCSRNVQNMLSAPSTWPDHLAVAKAEVKYWQGIADNPKDWEQTIGSNVATIFNAQSRVVIQESMEQFRNKLLGKN
;
A
#
# COMPACT_ATOMS: atom_id res chain seq x y z
N MET A 1 -16.11 36.31 -22.69
CA MET A 1 -16.20 35.07 -21.87
C MET A 1 -15.07 34.16 -22.31
N VAL A 2 -13.99 34.08 -21.51
CA VAL A 2 -12.72 33.44 -21.92
C VAL A 2 -12.75 31.97 -21.53
N LEU A 3 -12.93 31.07 -22.51
CA LEU A 3 -12.55 29.67 -22.40
C LEU A 3 -11.04 29.57 -22.64
N ARG A 4 -10.24 29.55 -21.57
CA ARG A 4 -8.84 29.09 -21.61
C ARG A 4 -8.47 28.34 -20.33
N ASN A 5 -7.93 27.14 -20.53
CA ASN A 5 -6.98 26.42 -19.65
C ASN A 5 -7.52 25.62 -18.46
N VAL A 6 -8.11 24.45 -18.71
CA VAL A 6 -8.17 23.33 -17.73
C VAL A 6 -7.38 22.10 -18.21
N LEU A 7 -6.60 22.23 -19.29
CA LEU A 7 -5.70 21.19 -19.79
C LEU A 7 -4.26 21.68 -19.68
N GLY A 8 -3.45 21.01 -18.85
CA GLY A 8 -1.99 21.08 -18.95
C GLY A 8 -1.27 21.73 -17.77
N ARG A 9 -1.32 21.11 -16.60
CA ARG A 9 -0.22 21.18 -15.61
C ARG A 9 0.20 19.77 -15.18
N GLY A 10 0.53 18.93 -16.16
CA GLY A 10 1.38 17.76 -15.89
C GLY A 10 2.80 18.26 -15.70
N ALA A 11 3.40 18.01 -14.53
CA ALA A 11 4.76 18.43 -14.23
C ALA A 11 5.74 17.71 -15.16
N LYS A 12 6.24 18.43 -16.16
CA LYS A 12 7.15 17.95 -17.21
C LYS A 12 8.59 17.82 -16.70
N LYS A 13 8.82 17.28 -15.49
CA LYS A 13 10.15 17.26 -14.86
C LYS A 13 11.01 16.04 -15.26
N PHE A 14 10.43 15.01 -15.89
CA PHE A 14 11.13 13.76 -16.23
C PHE A 14 10.78 13.15 -17.60
N GLY A 15 10.21 13.91 -18.54
CA GLY A 15 9.89 13.38 -19.88
C GLY A 15 8.75 12.36 -19.94
N VAL A 16 8.07 12.09 -18.82
CA VAL A 16 6.89 11.20 -18.72
C VAL A 16 5.67 12.04 -18.35
N TYR A 17 4.58 11.92 -19.12
CA TYR A 17 3.30 12.53 -18.75
C TYR A 17 2.66 11.68 -17.65
N VAL A 18 2.64 12.21 -16.43
CA VAL A 18 1.92 11.60 -15.31
C VAL A 18 0.63 12.37 -15.10
N ALA A 19 -0.50 11.67 -15.05
CA ALA A 19 -1.81 12.29 -14.84
C ALA A 19 -1.82 13.07 -13.50
N PRO A 20 -2.38 14.29 -13.42
CA PRO A 20 -2.35 15.13 -12.22
C PRO A 20 -2.81 14.42 -10.93
N LYS A 21 -3.82 13.54 -11.04
CA LYS A 21 -4.35 12.76 -9.91
C LYS A 21 -3.31 11.81 -9.28
N ILE A 22 -2.37 11.28 -10.07
CA ILE A 22 -1.31 10.41 -9.55
C ILE A 22 -0.31 11.22 -8.71
N ILE A 23 -0.03 12.46 -9.10
CA ILE A 23 0.84 13.37 -8.35
C ILE A 23 0.18 13.72 -7.00
N GLU A 24 -1.11 14.06 -7.01
CA GLU A 24 -1.86 14.34 -5.78
C GLU A 24 -1.90 13.11 -4.83
N ASN A 25 -2.14 11.91 -5.38
CA ASN A 25 -2.10 10.68 -4.59
C ASN A 25 -0.71 10.41 -4.02
N TYR A 26 0.35 10.70 -4.79
CA TYR A 26 1.74 10.59 -4.34
C TYR A 26 2.05 11.54 -3.20
N GLU A 27 1.75 12.83 -3.34
CA GLU A 27 1.94 13.80 -2.27
C GLU A 27 1.18 13.37 -1.02
N THR A 28 -0.07 12.93 -1.17
CA THR A 28 -0.88 12.42 -0.06
C THR A 28 -0.22 11.20 0.60
N ALA A 29 0.14 10.17 -0.16
CA ALA A 29 0.70 8.93 0.37
C ALA A 29 2.05 9.13 1.07
N ILE A 30 2.91 10.01 0.53
CA ILE A 30 4.25 10.25 1.06
C ILE A 30 4.22 11.18 2.27
N LEU A 31 3.40 12.22 2.24
CA LEU A 31 3.28 13.21 3.32
C LEU A 31 2.30 12.77 4.40
N MET A 32 1.59 11.66 4.22
CA MET A 32 0.63 11.12 5.18
C MET A 32 1.26 10.97 6.57
N GLN A 33 0.76 11.74 7.52
CA GLN A 33 1.06 11.63 8.94
C GLN A 33 -0.24 11.66 9.72
N GLY A 34 -0.27 11.01 10.88
CA GLY A 34 -1.47 10.94 11.70
C GLY A 34 -1.35 9.87 12.79
N PRO A 35 -2.27 9.88 13.76
CA PRO A 35 -2.31 8.85 14.78
C PRO A 35 -2.63 7.49 14.14
N TYR A 36 -2.02 6.44 14.67
CA TYR A 36 -2.41 5.06 14.35
C TYR A 36 -3.82 4.79 14.89
N ASN A 37 -4.71 4.28 14.03
CA ASN A 37 -6.05 3.85 14.39
C ASN A 37 -6.10 2.31 14.45
N PRO A 38 -6.14 1.68 15.64
CA PRO A 38 -6.14 0.22 15.77
C PRO A 38 -7.40 -0.45 15.23
N ASN A 39 -8.50 0.30 15.05
CA ASN A 39 -9.74 -0.18 14.45
C ASN A 39 -9.94 0.36 13.03
N GLY A 40 -8.87 0.85 12.41
CA GLY A 40 -8.91 1.37 11.06
C GLY A 40 -9.27 0.29 10.04
N THR A 41 -10.01 0.68 9.00
CA THR A 41 -10.49 -0.23 7.95
C THR A 41 -10.01 0.21 6.57
N THR A 42 -9.54 1.44 6.41
CA THR A 42 -9.19 1.98 5.08
C THR A 42 -7.74 1.67 4.71
N ARG A 43 -7.41 1.83 3.41
CA ARG A 43 -6.02 1.83 2.95
C ARG A 43 -5.22 2.97 3.57
N ILE A 44 -5.86 4.11 3.88
CA ILE A 44 -5.23 5.21 4.61
C ILE A 44 -4.84 4.77 6.02
N ASP A 45 -5.74 4.10 6.73
CA ASP A 45 -5.42 3.52 8.05
C ASP A 45 -4.25 2.55 7.96
N SER A 46 -4.19 1.74 6.89
CA SER A 46 -3.08 0.83 6.63
C SER A 46 -1.73 1.56 6.45
N ILE A 47 -1.72 2.71 5.77
CA ILE A 47 -0.53 3.57 5.64
C ILE A 47 -0.11 4.09 7.02
N LEU A 48 -1.05 4.63 7.80
CA LEU A 48 -0.78 5.16 9.13
C LEU A 48 -0.28 4.07 10.10
N ALA A 49 -0.87 2.88 10.03
CA ALA A 49 -0.50 1.70 10.82
C ALA A 49 0.90 1.15 10.49
N THR A 50 1.48 1.50 9.34
CA THR A 50 2.77 0.98 8.90
C THR A 50 3.85 2.06 8.75
N ASN A 51 3.51 3.34 8.89
CA ASN A 51 4.40 4.47 8.65
C ASN A 51 5.60 4.55 9.62
N HIS A 52 5.46 4.00 10.83
CA HIS A 52 6.45 4.12 11.90
C HIS A 52 7.56 3.05 11.84
N TYR A 53 7.39 2.01 11.03
CA TYR A 53 8.40 0.96 10.87
C TYR A 53 9.64 1.47 10.17
N ARG A 54 10.79 0.95 10.58
CA ARG A 54 12.12 1.34 10.10
C ARG A 54 12.69 0.26 9.18
N TYR A 55 13.67 0.65 8.38
CA TYR A 55 14.43 -0.29 7.56
C TYR A 55 14.95 -1.46 8.42
N GLY A 56 14.86 -2.69 7.90
CA GLY A 56 15.14 -3.92 8.64
C GLY A 56 13.92 -4.49 9.38
N GLN A 57 12.73 -3.90 9.24
CA GLN A 57 11.46 -4.46 9.72
C GLN A 57 10.53 -4.72 8.55
N VAL A 58 9.75 -5.81 8.61
CA VAL A 58 8.79 -6.19 7.55
C VAL A 58 7.86 -5.03 7.17
N GLY A 59 7.37 -4.32 8.18
CA GLY A 59 6.45 -3.20 8.01
C GLY A 59 7.00 -2.05 7.18
N PHE A 60 8.32 -1.90 7.05
CA PHE A 60 8.93 -0.86 6.22
C PHE A 60 8.73 -1.10 4.73
N GLY A 61 8.92 -2.35 4.27
CA GLY A 61 8.62 -2.76 2.89
C GLY A 61 7.12 -2.74 2.60
N VAL A 62 6.32 -3.30 3.51
CA VAL A 62 4.86 -3.35 3.40
C VAL A 62 4.26 -1.94 3.30
N ASN A 63 4.72 -0.96 4.10
CA ASN A 63 4.29 0.43 3.99
C ASN A 63 4.50 0.99 2.57
N GLY A 64 5.66 0.70 1.97
CA GLY A 64 5.94 1.11 0.59
C GLY A 64 4.96 0.50 -0.41
N CYS A 65 4.61 -0.78 -0.25
CA CYS A 65 3.64 -1.46 -1.12
C CYS A 65 2.25 -0.81 -1.01
N ILE A 66 1.77 -0.58 0.23
CA ILE A 66 0.47 0.06 0.47
C ILE A 66 0.44 1.46 -0.16
N LYS A 67 1.51 2.25 0.00
CA LYS A 67 1.63 3.58 -0.62
C LYS A 67 1.62 3.51 -2.14
N MET A 68 2.31 2.56 -2.76
CA MET A 68 2.30 2.38 -4.22
C MET A 68 0.90 2.03 -4.74
N ILE A 69 0.17 1.18 -4.03
CA ILE A 69 -1.23 0.89 -4.37
C ILE A 69 -2.08 2.15 -4.22
N TYR A 70 -1.92 2.92 -3.15
CA TYR A 70 -2.64 4.19 -2.97
C TYR A 70 -2.31 5.21 -4.06
N ILE A 71 -1.04 5.29 -4.50
CA ILE A 71 -0.63 6.18 -5.59
C ILE A 71 -1.38 5.84 -6.88
N GLY A 72 -1.40 4.55 -7.25
CA GLY A 72 -2.03 4.10 -8.49
C GLY A 72 -3.57 4.07 -8.43
N MET A 73 -4.15 3.71 -7.28
CA MET A 73 -5.56 3.34 -7.17
C MET A 73 -6.32 4.10 -6.07
N ARG A 74 -5.66 4.96 -5.29
CA ARG A 74 -6.23 5.67 -4.13
C ARG A 74 -6.92 4.75 -3.13
N THR A 75 -8.25 4.69 -3.10
CA THR A 75 -9.08 3.78 -2.28
C THR A 75 -9.86 2.79 -3.15
N TYR A 76 -9.74 2.88 -4.48
CA TYR A 76 -10.44 1.99 -5.40
C TYR A 76 -10.04 0.54 -5.18
N GLY A 77 -11.04 -0.35 -5.18
CA GLY A 77 -10.87 -1.78 -4.91
C GLY A 77 -10.34 -2.09 -3.51
N GLU A 78 -10.39 -1.13 -2.58
CA GLU A 78 -10.13 -1.45 -1.18
C GLU A 78 -11.34 -2.18 -0.61
N ALA A 79 -11.10 -3.35 -0.04
CA ALA A 79 -12.12 -4.10 0.67
C ALA A 79 -11.74 -4.06 2.13
N GLU A 80 -11.95 -2.94 2.84
CA GLU A 80 -11.66 -2.80 4.28
C GLU A 80 -10.25 -3.30 4.72
N ILE A 81 -9.23 -3.18 3.86
CA ILE A 81 -7.90 -3.78 4.06
C ILE A 81 -7.17 -3.27 5.31
N GLY A 82 -7.55 -2.11 5.83
CA GLY A 82 -7.09 -1.60 7.12
C GLY A 82 -7.38 -2.57 8.26
N SER A 83 -8.46 -3.35 8.18
CA SER A 83 -8.79 -4.35 9.21
C SER A 83 -7.68 -5.40 9.39
N VAL A 84 -6.93 -5.71 8.32
CA VAL A 84 -5.77 -6.60 8.37
C VAL A 84 -4.60 -5.88 9.01
N PHE A 85 -4.17 -4.76 8.43
CA PHE A 85 -2.94 -4.09 8.82
C PHE A 85 -3.03 -3.39 10.17
N CYS A 86 -4.21 -2.95 10.60
CA CYS A 86 -4.45 -2.41 11.92
C CYS A 86 -4.63 -3.48 12.99
N SER A 87 -4.82 -4.75 12.64
CA SER A 87 -4.98 -5.82 13.62
C SER A 87 -3.71 -6.02 14.45
N ARG A 88 -3.88 -6.28 15.75
CA ARG A 88 -2.76 -6.52 16.68
C ARG A 88 -1.85 -7.68 16.22
N ASN A 89 -2.45 -8.73 15.66
CA ASN A 89 -1.70 -9.89 15.18
C ASN A 89 -0.75 -9.52 14.03
N VAL A 90 -1.25 -8.78 13.04
CA VAL A 90 -0.43 -8.35 11.89
C VAL A 90 0.56 -7.27 12.30
N GLN A 91 0.21 -6.36 13.21
CA GLN A 91 1.15 -5.38 13.77
C GLN A 91 2.37 -6.04 14.43
N ASN A 92 2.17 -7.15 15.15
CA ASN A 92 3.29 -7.92 15.70
C ASN A 92 4.18 -8.48 14.57
N MET A 93 3.59 -9.06 13.52
CA MET A 93 4.32 -9.58 12.37
C MET A 93 5.09 -8.47 11.62
N LEU A 94 4.48 -7.30 11.44
CA LEU A 94 5.09 -6.15 10.77
C LEU A 94 6.29 -5.59 11.55
N SER A 95 6.30 -5.74 12.88
CA SER A 95 7.42 -5.31 13.72
C SER A 95 8.63 -6.26 13.69
N ALA A 96 8.45 -7.48 13.17
CA ALA A 96 9.48 -8.50 13.08
C ALA A 96 10.63 -8.08 12.16
N PRO A 97 11.83 -8.70 12.31
CA PRO A 97 12.94 -8.48 11.40
C PRO A 97 12.54 -8.71 9.94
N SER A 98 13.14 -7.95 9.03
CA SER A 98 12.95 -8.17 7.60
C SER A 98 13.71 -9.43 7.15
N THR A 99 13.07 -10.58 7.34
CA THR A 99 13.52 -11.86 6.80
C THR A 99 12.43 -12.46 5.93
N TRP A 100 12.82 -13.33 5.01
CA TRP A 100 11.88 -14.01 4.12
C TRP A 100 10.74 -14.72 4.88
N PRO A 101 10.99 -15.51 5.95
CA PRO A 101 9.91 -16.10 6.76
C PRO A 101 8.96 -15.08 7.39
N ASP A 102 9.47 -13.96 7.87
CA ASP A 102 8.66 -12.91 8.53
C ASP A 102 7.78 -12.18 7.52
N HIS A 103 8.32 -11.83 6.35
CA HIS A 103 7.54 -11.33 5.22
C HIS A 103 6.47 -12.34 4.78
N LEU A 104 6.81 -13.62 4.71
CA LEU A 104 5.89 -14.67 4.31
C LEU A 104 4.72 -14.80 5.28
N ALA A 105 4.93 -14.57 6.58
CA ALA A 105 3.87 -14.58 7.58
C ALA A 105 2.83 -13.48 7.32
N VAL A 106 3.28 -12.24 7.08
CA VAL A 106 2.38 -11.12 6.71
C VAL A 106 1.69 -11.39 5.38
N ALA A 107 2.43 -11.85 4.37
CA ALA A 107 1.87 -12.16 3.05
C ALA A 107 0.78 -13.24 3.11
N LYS A 108 0.95 -14.28 3.93
CA LYS A 108 -0.07 -15.31 4.15
C LYS A 108 -1.33 -14.75 4.82
N ALA A 109 -1.17 -13.87 5.82
CA ALA A 109 -2.30 -13.21 6.46
C ALA A 109 -3.10 -12.38 5.46
N GLU A 110 -2.42 -11.64 4.59
CA GLU A 110 -3.05 -10.83 3.55
C GLU A 110 -3.71 -11.68 2.44
N VAL A 111 -3.05 -12.76 1.99
CA VAL A 111 -3.65 -13.69 1.01
C VAL A 111 -4.91 -14.32 1.55
N LYS A 112 -4.89 -14.80 2.80
CA LYS A 112 -6.07 -15.38 3.46
C LYS A 112 -7.22 -14.37 3.51
N TYR A 113 -6.91 -13.10 3.78
CA TYR A 113 -7.90 -12.03 3.77
C TYR A 113 -8.55 -11.86 2.40
N TRP A 114 -7.73 -11.70 1.36
CA TRP A 114 -8.21 -11.47 -0.01
C TRP A 114 -8.96 -12.67 -0.58
N GLN A 115 -8.60 -13.89 -0.18
CA GLN A 115 -9.39 -15.10 -0.47
C GLN A 115 -10.78 -15.00 0.15
N GLY A 116 -10.89 -14.61 1.43
CA GLY A 116 -12.20 -14.41 2.07
C GLY A 116 -13.06 -13.34 1.40
N ILE A 117 -12.46 -12.26 0.90
CA ILE A 117 -13.17 -11.25 0.10
C ILE A 117 -13.58 -11.81 -1.28
N ALA A 118 -12.72 -12.60 -1.93
CA ALA A 118 -13.03 -13.24 -3.21
C ALA A 118 -14.19 -14.24 -3.10
N ASP A 119 -14.27 -14.98 -1.99
CA ASP A 119 -15.32 -15.95 -1.74
C ASP A 119 -16.69 -15.28 -1.48
N ASN A 120 -16.70 -14.07 -0.92
CA ASN A 120 -17.93 -13.34 -0.60
C ASN A 120 -17.78 -11.80 -0.74
N PRO A 121 -17.67 -11.28 -1.97
CA PRO A 121 -17.52 -9.84 -2.20
C PRO A 121 -18.84 -9.11 -1.90
N LYS A 122 -18.79 -7.98 -1.20
CA LYS A 122 -19.99 -7.18 -0.88
C LYS A 122 -20.44 -6.31 -2.05
N ASP A 123 -19.53 -5.95 -2.94
CA ASP A 123 -19.78 -5.06 -4.08
C ASP A 123 -18.80 -5.32 -5.24
N TRP A 124 -19.00 -4.56 -6.33
CA TRP A 124 -18.23 -4.69 -7.56
C TRP A 124 -16.76 -4.23 -7.40
N GLU A 125 -16.48 -3.24 -6.55
CA GLU A 125 -15.12 -2.77 -6.30
C GLU A 125 -14.33 -3.82 -5.53
N GLN A 126 -14.96 -4.47 -4.55
CA GLN A 126 -14.36 -5.59 -3.83
C GLN A 126 -14.07 -6.78 -4.74
N THR A 127 -14.97 -7.08 -5.69
CA THR A 127 -14.74 -8.10 -6.72
C THR A 127 -13.48 -7.80 -7.53
N ILE A 128 -13.31 -6.55 -7.96
CA ILE A 128 -12.12 -6.15 -8.74
C ILE A 128 -10.86 -6.20 -7.87
N GLY A 129 -10.95 -5.66 -6.65
CA GLY A 129 -9.83 -5.64 -5.69
C GLY A 129 -9.35 -7.05 -5.34
N SER A 130 -10.27 -7.97 -5.04
CA SER A 130 -9.94 -9.36 -4.71
C SER A 130 -9.39 -10.13 -5.91
N ASN A 131 -9.93 -9.92 -7.11
CA ASN A 131 -9.40 -10.53 -8.33
C ASN A 131 -7.95 -10.10 -8.59
N VAL A 132 -7.63 -8.81 -8.46
CA VAL A 132 -6.26 -8.32 -8.62
C VAL A 132 -5.36 -8.86 -7.50
N ALA A 133 -5.83 -8.84 -6.26
CA ALA A 133 -5.04 -9.26 -5.11
C ALA A 133 -4.72 -10.76 -5.12
N THR A 134 -5.65 -11.60 -5.58
CA THR A 134 -5.49 -13.07 -5.60
C THR A 134 -4.56 -13.58 -6.70
N ILE A 135 -4.23 -12.75 -7.71
CA ILE A 135 -3.16 -13.04 -8.69
C ILE A 135 -1.81 -13.24 -7.99
N PHE A 136 -1.57 -12.50 -6.90
CA PHE A 136 -0.31 -12.54 -6.17
C PHE A 136 -0.40 -13.51 -4.99
N ASN A 137 0.25 -14.67 -5.15
CA ASN A 137 0.45 -15.60 -4.04
C ASN A 137 1.38 -15.01 -2.96
N ALA A 138 1.50 -15.72 -1.84
CA ALA A 138 2.28 -15.22 -0.70
C ALA A 138 3.76 -15.01 -1.05
N GLN A 139 4.37 -15.92 -1.82
CA GLN A 139 5.78 -15.83 -2.21
C GLN A 139 6.04 -14.63 -3.12
N SER A 140 5.18 -14.38 -4.11
CA SER A 140 5.28 -13.20 -4.98
C SER A 140 5.16 -11.91 -4.16
N ARG A 141 4.31 -11.89 -3.14
CA ARG A 141 4.19 -10.73 -2.23
C ARG A 141 5.45 -10.51 -1.41
N VAL A 142 6.13 -11.57 -0.94
CA VAL A 142 7.43 -11.44 -0.25
C VAL A 142 8.44 -10.73 -1.14
N VAL A 143 8.60 -11.20 -2.38
CA VAL A 143 9.53 -10.58 -3.35
C VAL A 143 9.23 -9.10 -3.56
N ILE A 144 7.94 -8.74 -3.69
CA ILE A 144 7.51 -7.35 -3.86
C ILE A 144 7.82 -6.53 -2.60
N GLN A 145 7.57 -7.06 -1.40
CA GLN A 145 7.80 -6.37 -0.14
C GLN A 145 9.29 -6.12 0.11
N GLU A 146 10.16 -7.12 -0.10
CA GLU A 146 11.62 -6.98 0.02
C GLU A 146 12.18 -6.00 -1.04
N SER A 147 11.70 -6.09 -2.28
CA SER A 147 12.08 -5.15 -3.35
C SER A 147 11.71 -3.71 -2.97
N MET A 148 10.52 -3.53 -2.40
CA MET A 148 10.03 -2.24 -1.97
C MET A 148 10.80 -1.69 -0.78
N GLU A 149 11.18 -2.53 0.17
CA GLU A 149 12.07 -2.14 1.26
C GLU A 149 13.42 -1.63 0.72
N GLN A 150 14.08 -2.38 -0.17
CA GLN A 150 15.36 -1.95 -0.75
C GLN A 150 15.22 -0.64 -1.53
N PHE A 151 14.17 -0.52 -2.35
CA PHE A 151 13.88 0.69 -3.10
C PHE A 151 13.66 1.89 -2.18
N ARG A 152 12.79 1.74 -1.16
CA ARG A 152 12.49 2.79 -0.19
C ARG A 152 13.72 3.18 0.63
N ASN A 153 14.58 2.22 1.00
CA ASN A 153 15.81 2.50 1.72
C ASN A 153 16.77 3.37 0.88
N LYS A 154 16.96 3.01 -0.39
CA LYS A 154 17.76 3.79 -1.35
C LYS A 154 17.21 5.20 -1.54
N LEU A 155 15.89 5.37 -1.66
CA LEU A 155 15.26 6.68 -1.78
C LEU A 155 15.48 7.58 -0.55
N LEU A 156 15.50 7.00 0.65
CA LEU A 156 15.71 7.75 1.89
C LEU A 156 17.19 8.04 2.19
N GLY A 157 18.12 7.56 1.35
CA GLY A 157 19.56 7.82 1.49
C GLY A 157 20.18 7.23 2.76
N LYS A 158 19.57 6.18 3.33
CA LYS A 158 20.07 5.52 4.55
C LYS A 158 20.86 4.27 4.13
N ASN A 159 22.18 4.40 4.04
CA ASN A 159 23.08 3.25 3.94
C ASN A 159 23.40 2.72 5.34
#